data_AF-A0A7V8TTG1-F1
#
_entry.id   AF-A0A7V8TTG1-F1
#
_cell.length_a   1.000
_cell.length_b   1.000
_cell.length_c   1.000
_cell.angle_alpha   90.00
_cell.angle_beta   90.00
_cell.angle_gamma   90.00
#
_symmetry.space_group_name_H-M   'P 1'
#
loop_
_entity.id
_entity.type
_entity.pdbx_description
1 polymer ?
#
loop_
_entity_poly.entity_id
_entity_poly.type
_entity_poly.pdbx_seq_one_letter_code
_entity_poly.pdbx_strand_id
1 'polypeptide(L)' 'MSLTEFLAMGGYGAYVWSAYGITVAVLAWQLILPVVQRRQIVRQIRRRKRQEARRA' A
#
# COMPACT_ATOMS: atom_id res chain seq x y z
N MET A 1 -15.15 22.42 21.68
CA MET A 1 -13.95 22.37 20.83
C MET A 1 -14.21 21.34 19.75
N SER A 2 -14.38 21.79 18.52
CA SER A 2 -14.82 20.96 17.40
C SER A 2 -13.63 20.34 16.65
N LEU A 3 -13.82 19.17 16.02
CA LEU A 3 -12.84 18.61 15.08
C LEU A 3 -12.47 19.62 13.97
N THR A 4 -13.40 20.49 13.61
CA THR A 4 -13.21 21.54 12.62
C THR A 4 -12.23 22.62 13.11
N GLU A 5 -12.23 22.99 14.40
CA GLU A 5 -11.20 23.88 14.99
C GLU A 5 -9.82 23.21 15.09
N PHE A 6 -9.78 21.88 15.25
CA PHE A 6 -8.53 21.11 15.26
C PHE A 6 -7.93 20.95 13.84
N LEU A 7 -8.78 20.84 12.82
CA LEU A 7 -8.38 20.89 11.41
C LEU A 7 -8.04 22.33 10.95
N ALA A 8 -8.71 23.33 11.51
CA ALA A 8 -8.57 24.74 11.18
C ALA A 8 -7.86 25.53 12.29
N MET A 9 -6.84 24.95 12.92
CA MET A 9 -5.92 25.70 13.80
C MET A 9 -5.06 26.65 12.95
N GLY A 10 -5.62 27.82 12.60
CA GLY A 10 -4.88 29.01 12.18
C GLY A 10 -3.79 28.82 11.10
N GLY A 11 -4.04 27.98 10.08
CA GLY A 11 -3.16 27.85 8.91
C GLY A 11 -2.21 26.64 8.88
N TYR A 12 -2.00 25.91 9.99
CA TYR A 12 -1.03 24.79 10.03
C TYR A 12 -1.62 23.38 9.83
N GLY A 13 -2.95 23.21 9.90
CA GLY A 13 -3.60 21.89 9.80
C GLY A 13 -3.29 21.16 8.49
N ALA A 14 -3.23 21.89 7.37
CA ALA A 14 -2.88 21.32 6.06
C ALA A 14 -1.46 20.72 6.03
N TYR A 15 -0.52 21.32 6.75
CA TYR A 15 0.87 20.83 6.81
C TYR A 15 0.97 19.52 7.60
N VAL A 16 0.31 19.46 8.76
CA VAL A 16 0.31 18.29 9.64
C VAL A 16 -0.34 17.10 8.92
N TRP A 17 -1.53 17.29 8.36
CA TRP A 17 -2.23 16.22 7.64
C TRP A 17 -1.49 15.76 6.38
N SER A 18 -0.79 16.65 5.68
CA SER A 18 0.05 16.28 4.54
C SER A 18 1.25 15.42 4.98
N ALA A 19 1.91 15.78 6.07
CA ALA A 19 3.01 14.97 6.63
C ALA A 19 2.53 13.58 7.08
N TYR A 20 1.37 13.49 7.74
CA TYR A 20 0.75 12.21 8.08
C TYR A 20 0.35 11.41 6.83
N GLY A 21 -0.24 12.06 5.82
CA GLY A 21 -0.63 11.43 4.57
C GLY A 21 0.57 10.83 3.82
N ILE A 22 1.67 11.59 3.73
CA ILE A 22 2.93 11.11 3.13
C ILE A 22 3.49 9.94 3.95
N THR A 23 3.50 10.05 5.27
CA THR A 23 4.02 8.98 6.15
C THR A 23 3.22 7.69 5.97
N VAL A 24 1.89 7.77 6.00
CA VAL A 24 1.00 6.61 5.76
C VAL A 24 1.19 6.06 4.35
N ALA A 25 1.34 6.92 3.33
CA ALA A 25 1.59 6.48 1.97
C ALA A 25 2.92 5.71 1.84
N VAL A 26 3.99 6.19 2.46
CA VAL A 26 5.30 5.50 2.48
C VAL A 26 5.19 4.15 3.20
N LEU A 27 4.54 4.10 4.36
CA LEU A 27 4.32 2.85 5.09
C LEU A 27 3.48 1.86 4.28
N ALA A 28 2.39 2.32 3.67
CA ALA A 28 1.54 1.51 2.80
C ALA A 28 2.32 1.00 1.58
N TRP A 29 3.15 1.83 0.96
CA TRP A 29 4.01 1.45 -0.15
C TRP A 29 4.93 0.29 0.21
N GLN A 30 5.60 0.38 1.37
CA GLN A 30 6.47 -0.68 1.87
C GLN A 30 5.72 -2.00 2.11
N LEU A 31 4.44 -1.95 2.50
CA LEU A 31 3.61 -3.15 2.70
C LEU A 31 3.02 -3.70 1.39
N ILE A 32 2.70 -2.84 0.43
CA ILE A 32 2.07 -3.23 -0.85
C ILE A 32 3.08 -3.92 -1.76
N LEU A 33 4.33 -3.43 -1.81
CA LEU A 33 5.40 -4.01 -2.64
C LEU A 33 5.56 -5.55 -2.46
N PRO A 34 5.77 -6.09 -1.24
CA PRO A 34 5.94 -7.53 -1.04
C PRO A 34 4.67 -8.31 -1.37
N VAL A 35 3.49 -7.74 -1.10
CA VAL A 35 2.20 -8.40 -1.41
C VAL A 35 2.01 -8.53 -2.92
N VAL A 36 2.33 -7.50 -3.69
CA VAL A 36 2.24 -7.53 -5.15
C VAL A 36 3.26 -8.50 -5.74
N GLN A 37 4.51 -8.47 -5.30
CA GLN A 37 5.55 -9.39 -5.74
C GLN A 37 5.19 -10.85 -5.44
N ARG A 38 4.71 -11.13 -4.22
CA ARG A 38 4.27 -12.48 -3.83
C ARG A 38 3.14 -12.99 -4.72
N ARG A 39 2.17 -12.13 -5.07
CA ARG A 39 1.09 -12.50 -6.00
C ARG A 39 1.62 -12.85 -7.39
N GLN A 40 2.63 -12.13 -7.89
CA GLN A 40 3.25 -12.43 -9.18
C GLN A 40 4.00 -13.75 -9.17
N ILE A 41 4.82 -14.00 -8.14
CA ILE A 41 5.58 -15.26 -7.99
C ILE A 41 4.63 -16.46 -7.92
N VAL A 42 3.58 -16.39 -7.10
CA VAL A 42 2.59 -17.49 -6.98
C VAL A 42 1.89 -17.75 -8.32
N ARG A 43 1.56 -16.70 -9.09
CA ARG A 43 0.98 -16.85 -10.43
C ARG A 43 1.93 -17.55 -11.40
N GLN A 44 3.22 -17.23 -11.35
CA GLN A 44 4.22 -17.89 -12.20
C GLN A 44 4.39 -19.37 -11.84
N ILE A 45 4.45 -19.71 -10.55
CA ILE A 45 4.54 -21.11 -10.08
C ILE A 45 3.32 -21.91 -10.53
N ARG A 46 2.11 -21.35 -10.40
CA ARG A 46 0.87 -22.02 -10.85
C ARG A 46 0.87 -22.28 -12.36
N ARG A 47 1.43 -21.37 -13.16
CA ARG A 47 1.54 -21.54 -14.62
C ARG A 47 2.52 -22.66 -14.98
N ARG A 48 3.68 -22.73 -14.33
CA ARG A 48 4.68 -23.78 -14.56
C ARG A 48 4.14 -25.18 -14.20
N LYS A 49 3.52 -25.32 -13.03
CA LYS A 49 2.89 -26.60 -12.62
C LYS A 49 1.84 -27.12 -13.62
N ARG A 50 1.05 -26.22 -14.23
CA ARG A 50 0.08 -26.61 -15.26
C ARG A 50 0.72 -27.08 -16.56
N GLN A 51 1.91 -26.59 -16.90
CA GLN A 51 2.65 -27.02 -18.09
C GLN A 51 3.34 -28.36 -17.86
N GLU A 52 3.90 -28.58 -16.67
CA GLU A 52 4.47 -29.88 -16.26
C GLU A 52 3.41 -30.97 -16.24
N ALA A 53 2.23 -30.71 -15.66
CA ALA A 53 1.11 -31.65 -15.63
C ALA A 53 0.47 -31.93 -17.00
N ARG A 54 0.84 -31.18 -18.05
CA ARG A 54 0.43 -31.45 -19.45
C ARG A 54 1.51 -32.19 -20.25
N ARG A 55 2.74 -32.27 -19.72
CA ARG A 55 3.89 -32.93 -20.36
C ARG A 55 4.16 -34.32 -19.79
N ALA A 56 3.63 -34.65 -18.60
CA ALA A 56 3.54 -36.00 -18.04
C ALA A 56 2.21 -36.63 -18.44
#